data_AF-F5Z216-F1
#
_entry.id   AF-F5Z216-F1
#
_cell.length_a   1.000
_cell.length_b   1.000
_cell.length_c   1.000
_cell.angle_alpha   90.00
_cell.angle_beta   90.00
_cell.angle_gamma   90.00
#
_symmetry.space_group_name_H-M   'P 1'
#
loop_
_entity.id
_entity.type
_entity.pdbx_description
1 polymer ?
#
loop_
_entity_poly.entity_id
_entity_poly.type
_entity_poly.pdbx_seq_one_letter_code
_entity_poly.pdbx_strand_id
1 'polypeptide(L)'
;MSEALPVVTVTYSPGWHLDRFLASLSLATDRPVQVVMADNGSTDGAPQEAVQRYPNVELLVTGANLGYGGAVNRAVSKLAGNDECGEFFIVANPDVQWGPGSIDALLEAAARWPDAATLGPLIREPDGSVYPSARQLPSLIRGGMHAVVGPLWRNNPWSRAYRQERLAPSERPVGWLSGACLLVRRAAFDAIGGFDERYFLYMEDVDLGDRVGRAGWLNVYVPAAEVLHQKGHATGKDPAANLAAHHRSTYTYLADRHTGWWRAPLRATMRGALAVRSHLAVRNARRKLTRGRP
;
A
#
# COMPACT_ATOMS: atom_id res chain seq x y z
N MET A 1 14.80 16.78 23.58
CA MET A 1 13.39 16.40 23.37
C MET A 1 13.41 15.17 22.48
N SER A 2 12.67 14.10 22.80
CA SER A 2 12.60 12.97 21.86
C SER A 2 11.89 13.45 20.61
N GLU A 3 12.53 13.27 19.46
CA GLU A 3 11.97 13.60 18.15
C GLU A 3 10.68 12.82 17.90
N ALA A 4 9.63 13.48 17.40
CA ALA A 4 8.34 12.85 17.16
C ALA A 4 8.41 11.95 15.92
N LEU A 5 7.86 10.73 15.98
CA LEU A 5 7.81 9.83 14.83
C LEU A 5 6.82 10.36 13.79
N PRO A 6 7.24 10.60 12.53
CA PRO A 6 6.33 11.05 11.49
C PRO A 6 5.40 9.91 11.03
N VAL A 7 4.11 10.21 10.90
CA VAL A 7 3.07 9.32 10.38
C VAL A 7 2.40 10.00 9.21
N VAL A 8 2.51 9.42 8.01
CA VAL A 8 1.89 9.93 6.79
C VAL A 8 0.63 9.13 6.48
N THR A 9 -0.47 9.83 6.26
CA THR A 9 -1.72 9.23 5.79
C THR A 9 -2.27 10.01 4.61
N VAL A 10 -2.82 9.32 3.60
CA VAL A 10 -3.41 9.95 2.42
C VAL A 10 -4.92 10.01 2.58
N THR A 11 -5.50 11.21 2.54
CA THR A 11 -6.95 11.41 2.68
C THR A 11 -7.61 11.73 1.34
N TYR A 12 -8.74 11.07 1.08
CA TYR A 12 -9.62 11.38 -0.07
C TYR A 12 -11.07 11.06 0.29
N SER A 13 -11.67 11.98 1.04
CA SER A 13 -12.95 11.83 1.73
C SER A 13 -13.02 10.56 2.59
N PRO A 14 -12.19 10.45 3.64
CA PRO A 14 -12.05 9.24 4.45
C PRO A 14 -13.24 8.97 5.39
N GLY A 15 -14.09 9.96 5.64
CA GLY A 15 -15.21 9.87 6.58
C GLY A 15 -14.77 9.52 8.00
N TRP A 16 -15.61 8.76 8.71
CA TRP A 16 -15.39 8.39 10.11
C TRP A 16 -14.16 7.48 10.34
N HIS A 17 -13.62 6.86 9.29
CA HIS A 17 -12.44 6.00 9.40
C HIS A 17 -11.23 6.78 9.92
N LEU A 18 -11.06 8.03 9.46
CA LEU A 18 -9.94 8.89 9.86
C LEU A 18 -9.93 9.14 11.38
N ASP A 19 -11.09 9.38 11.98
CA ASP A 19 -11.19 9.57 13.43
C ASP A 19 -10.76 8.32 14.20
N ARG A 20 -11.15 7.13 13.74
CA ARG A 20 -10.71 5.87 14.36
C ARG A 20 -9.22 5.63 14.20
N PHE A 21 -8.65 5.97 13.04
CA PHE A 21 -7.22 5.92 12.78
C PHE A 21 -6.46 6.80 13.77
N LEU A 22 -6.87 8.06 13.94
CA LEU A 22 -6.22 9.02 14.83
C LEU A 22 -6.43 8.67 16.31
N ALA A 23 -7.64 8.28 16.71
CA ALA A 23 -7.95 7.92 18.09
C ALA A 23 -7.20 6.67 18.56
N SER A 24 -7.06 5.65 17.69
CA SER A 24 -6.35 4.41 18.04
C SER A 24 -4.83 4.54 18.05
N LEU A 25 -4.25 5.62 17.51
CA LEU A 25 -2.81 5.80 17.41
C LEU A 25 -2.10 5.79 18.78
N SER A 26 -2.79 6.25 19.84
CA SER A 26 -2.31 6.17 21.24
C SER A 26 -2.14 4.74 21.76
N LEU A 27 -2.76 3.75 21.14
CA LEU A 27 -2.54 2.33 21.46
C LEU A 27 -1.26 1.82 20.80
N ALA A 28 -0.82 2.43 19.70
CA ALA A 28 0.25 1.93 18.86
C ALA A 28 1.65 2.13 19.49
N THR A 29 1.80 3.22 20.24
CA THR A 29 3.04 3.63 20.90
C THR A 29 2.77 4.75 21.91
N ASP A 30 3.59 4.81 22.96
CA ASP A 30 3.65 5.95 23.90
C ASP A 30 4.55 7.09 23.40
N ARG A 31 5.25 6.89 22.28
CA ARG A 31 6.15 7.90 21.69
C ARG A 31 5.34 9.09 21.15
N PRO A 32 5.89 10.32 21.20
CA PRO A 32 5.34 11.43 20.44
C PRO A 32 5.30 11.10 18.96
N VAL A 33 4.17 11.41 18.31
CA VAL A 33 3.97 11.21 16.86
C VAL A 33 3.46 12.48 16.23
N GLN A 34 3.94 12.79 15.03
CA GLN A 34 3.43 13.89 14.19
C GLN A 34 2.73 13.27 12.98
N VAL A 35 1.45 13.56 12.79
CA VAL A 35 0.69 13.03 11.66
C VAL A 35 0.59 14.08 10.56
N VAL A 36 0.98 13.73 9.33
CA VAL A 36 0.78 14.54 8.14
C VAL A 36 -0.28 13.88 7.26
N MET A 37 -1.43 14.54 7.13
CA MET A 37 -2.52 14.12 6.25
C MET A 37 -2.32 14.73 4.86
N ALA A 38 -1.86 13.94 3.90
CA ALA A 38 -1.76 14.34 2.50
C ALA A 38 -3.16 14.28 1.85
N ASP A 39 -3.81 15.43 1.74
CA ASP A 39 -5.18 15.50 1.25
C ASP A 39 -5.24 15.64 -0.27
N ASN A 40 -5.75 14.60 -0.91
CA ASN A 40 -5.95 14.48 -2.36
C ASN A 40 -7.26 15.13 -2.85
N GLY A 41 -7.79 16.10 -2.09
CA GLY A 41 -9.03 16.81 -2.40
C GLY A 41 -10.26 16.18 -1.76
N SER A 42 -10.23 15.99 -0.44
CA SER A 42 -11.42 15.55 0.32
C SER A 42 -12.52 16.60 0.29
N THR A 43 -13.78 16.16 0.26
CA THR A 43 -14.96 17.03 0.24
C THR A 43 -15.95 16.73 1.37
N ASP A 44 -15.56 15.89 2.33
CA ASP A 44 -16.41 15.40 3.42
C ASP A 44 -16.14 16.09 4.76
N GLY A 45 -15.20 17.04 4.83
CA GLY A 45 -14.86 17.80 6.03
C GLY A 45 -13.99 17.04 7.05
N ALA A 46 -13.82 15.72 6.90
CA ALA A 46 -13.15 14.89 7.90
C ALA A 46 -11.69 15.32 8.17
N PRO A 47 -10.85 15.65 7.16
CA PRO A 47 -9.50 16.14 7.42
C PRO A 47 -9.45 17.49 8.15
N GLN A 48 -10.40 18.38 7.89
CA GLN A 48 -10.48 19.69 8.56
C GLN A 48 -10.88 19.53 10.03
N GLU A 49 -11.85 18.66 10.31
CA GLU A 49 -12.25 18.32 11.69
C GLU A 49 -11.09 17.68 12.46
N ALA A 50 -10.32 16.80 11.81
CA ALA A 50 -9.17 16.15 12.43
C ALA A 50 -8.10 17.15 12.91
N VAL A 51 -7.76 18.18 12.11
CA VAL A 51 -6.80 19.22 12.52
C VAL A 51 -7.30 20.01 13.74
N GLN A 52 -8.60 20.25 13.86
CA GLN A 52 -9.18 20.94 15.01
C GLN A 52 -9.14 20.09 16.28
N ARG A 53 -9.30 18.77 16.13
CA ARG A 53 -9.42 17.83 17.25
C ARG A 53 -8.09 17.32 17.77
N TYR A 54 -7.09 17.14 16.90
CA TYR A 54 -5.82 16.50 17.23
C TYR A 54 -4.65 17.47 17.03
N PRO A 55 -3.98 17.92 18.12
CA PRO A 55 -2.96 18.96 18.03
C PRO A 55 -1.67 18.52 17.34
N ASN A 56 -1.45 17.21 17.23
CA ASN A 56 -0.28 16.61 16.57
C ASN A 56 -0.55 16.25 15.10
N VAL A 57 -1.68 16.71 14.54
CA VAL A 57 -2.09 16.44 13.16
C VAL A 57 -1.96 17.71 12.32
N GLU A 58 -1.30 17.58 11.18
CA GLU A 58 -1.19 18.63 10.17
C GLU A 58 -1.85 18.18 8.86
N LEU A 59 -2.52 19.11 8.18
CA LEU A 59 -3.12 18.90 6.87
C LEU A 59 -2.21 19.46 5.77
N LEU A 60 -1.78 18.61 4.85
CA LEU A 60 -1.10 18.97 3.62
C LEU A 60 -2.05 18.86 2.44
N VAL A 61 -2.58 19.98 1.98
CA VAL A 61 -3.39 20.02 0.75
C VAL A 61 -2.48 19.81 -0.46
N THR A 62 -2.72 18.75 -1.22
CA THR A 62 -1.88 18.38 -2.37
C THR A 62 -2.20 19.20 -3.63
N GLY A 63 -3.40 19.77 -3.70
CA GLY A 63 -3.89 20.61 -4.81
C GLY A 63 -4.58 19.85 -5.94
N ALA A 64 -4.43 18.52 -6.00
CA ALA A 64 -5.12 17.63 -6.93
C ALA A 64 -5.06 16.19 -6.38
N ASN A 65 -5.85 15.26 -6.91
CA ASN A 65 -5.67 13.86 -6.55
C ASN A 65 -4.41 13.32 -7.24
N LEU A 66 -3.31 13.21 -6.48
CA LEU A 66 -2.01 12.75 -6.98
C LEU A 66 -1.89 11.22 -7.04
N GLY A 67 -2.93 10.49 -6.64
CA GLY A 67 -2.81 9.07 -6.33
C GLY A 67 -2.15 8.83 -4.98
N TYR A 68 -2.01 7.56 -4.59
CA TYR A 68 -1.49 7.19 -3.27
C TYR A 68 -0.01 7.53 -3.11
N GLY A 69 0.83 6.96 -3.98
CA GLY A 69 2.29 7.13 -3.90
C GLY A 69 2.74 8.59 -4.05
N GLY A 70 2.17 9.33 -5.00
CA GLY A 70 2.49 10.75 -5.20
C GLY A 70 2.12 11.64 -4.01
N ALA A 71 0.99 11.35 -3.34
CA ALA A 71 0.61 12.06 -2.13
C ALA A 71 1.57 11.77 -0.96
N VAL A 72 1.99 10.50 -0.80
CA VAL A 72 3.00 10.12 0.19
C VAL A 72 4.33 10.81 -0.09
N ASN A 73 4.82 10.78 -1.34
CA ASN A 73 6.06 11.46 -1.74
C ASN A 73 6.03 12.95 -1.36
N ARG A 74 4.90 13.64 -1.62
CA ARG A 74 4.73 15.06 -1.30
C ARG A 74 4.75 15.33 0.20
N ALA A 75 4.12 14.46 1.00
CA ALA A 75 4.17 14.57 2.47
C ALA A 75 5.56 14.31 3.04
N VAL A 76 6.26 13.28 2.55
CA VAL A 76 7.62 12.95 2.98
C VAL A 76 8.61 14.06 2.62
N SER A 77 8.45 14.67 1.43
CA SER A 77 9.26 15.81 1.00
C SER A 77 9.07 17.03 1.89
N LYS A 78 7.84 17.29 2.35
CA LYS A 78 7.55 18.35 3.33
C LYS A 78 8.24 18.08 4.67
N LEU A 79 8.19 16.83 5.13
CA LEU A 79 8.84 16.43 6.38
C LEU A 79 10.37 16.62 6.32
N ALA A 80 11.00 16.34 5.18
CA ALA A 80 12.45 16.50 4.98
C ALA A 80 12.93 17.96 4.98
N GLY A 81 12.04 18.93 4.80
CA GLY A 81 12.36 20.36 4.92
C GLY A 81 12.59 20.84 6.36
N ASN A 82 12.37 19.96 7.34
CA ASN A 82 12.63 20.22 8.75
C ASN A 82 13.93 19.48 9.12
N ASP A 83 14.91 20.17 9.71
CA ASP A 83 16.20 19.58 10.16
C ASP A 83 16.04 18.49 11.26
N GLU A 84 14.80 18.24 11.70
CA GLU A 84 14.37 17.29 12.72
C GLU A 84 13.60 16.12 12.09
N CYS A 85 14.14 15.50 11.03
CA CYS A 85 13.49 14.34 10.41
C CYS A 85 14.21 13.02 10.72
N GLY A 86 13.56 12.20 11.55
CA GLY A 86 14.10 10.94 12.05
C GLY A 86 14.37 9.89 10.97
N GLU A 87 15.11 8.84 11.39
CA GLU A 87 15.54 7.70 10.56
C GLU A 87 14.39 6.97 9.87
N PHE A 88 13.20 6.96 10.50
CA PHE A 88 12.01 6.28 10.03
C PHE A 88 10.79 7.20 9.99
N PHE A 89 9.85 6.84 9.12
CA PHE A 89 8.49 7.36 9.12
C PHE A 89 7.50 6.23 8.86
N ILE A 90 6.26 6.42 9.28
CA ILE A 90 5.16 5.50 8.99
C ILE A 90 4.39 6.02 7.77
N VAL A 91 3.95 5.10 6.92
CA VAL A 91 2.93 5.33 5.89
C VAL A 91 1.75 4.42 6.23
N ALA A 92 0.55 4.98 6.37
CA ALA A 92 -0.63 4.17 6.67
C ALA A 92 -1.90 4.75 6.03
N ASN A 93 -2.82 3.87 5.65
CA ASN A 93 -4.13 4.30 5.16
C ASN A 93 -5.00 4.84 6.31
N PRO A 94 -5.92 5.79 6.03
CA PRO A 94 -6.79 6.39 7.05
C PRO A 94 -7.88 5.44 7.58
N ASP A 95 -7.98 4.22 7.05
CA ASP A 95 -8.91 3.16 7.48
C ASP A 95 -8.21 2.01 8.22
N VAL A 96 -6.96 2.23 8.62
CA VAL A 96 -6.24 1.40 9.59
C VAL A 96 -6.67 1.76 11.01
N GLN A 97 -6.80 0.75 11.86
CA GLN A 97 -6.86 0.89 13.30
C GLN A 97 -5.65 0.20 13.91
N TRP A 98 -4.97 0.91 14.79
CA TRP A 98 -3.72 0.47 15.40
C TRP A 98 -3.97 -0.57 16.48
N GLY A 99 -3.18 -1.64 16.49
CA GLY A 99 -3.11 -2.58 17.59
C GLY A 99 -2.17 -2.09 18.71
N PRO A 100 -2.32 -2.60 19.94
CA PRO A 100 -1.44 -2.27 21.05
C PRO A 100 0.05 -2.49 20.72
N GLY A 101 0.89 -1.49 20.95
CA GLY A 101 2.34 -1.55 20.71
C GLY A 101 2.76 -1.81 19.26
N SER A 102 1.84 -1.65 18.30
CA SER A 102 2.10 -2.02 16.90
C SER A 102 3.21 -1.20 16.24
N ILE A 103 3.33 0.09 16.57
CA ILE A 103 4.45 0.92 16.07
C ILE A 103 5.74 0.56 16.79
N ASP A 104 5.70 0.33 18.11
CA ASP A 104 6.89 -0.05 18.88
C ASP A 104 7.46 -1.39 18.38
N ALA A 105 6.62 -2.38 18.12
CA ALA A 105 7.03 -3.67 17.57
C ALA A 105 7.70 -3.54 16.19
N LEU A 106 7.26 -2.60 15.34
CA LEU A 106 7.92 -2.31 14.06
C LEU A 106 9.30 -1.66 14.26
N LEU A 107 9.42 -0.71 15.19
CA LEU A 107 10.68 -0.06 15.51
C LEU A 107 11.69 -1.04 16.12
N GLU A 108 11.24 -1.91 17.03
CA GLU A 108 12.06 -2.99 17.59
C GLU A 108 12.53 -3.98 16.51
N ALA A 109 11.66 -4.30 15.54
CA ALA A 109 12.05 -5.11 14.40
C ALA A 109 13.08 -4.42 13.51
N ALA A 110 12.99 -3.10 13.34
CA ALA A 110 13.99 -2.34 12.57
C ALA A 110 15.39 -2.41 13.20
N ALA A 111 15.47 -2.50 14.53
CA ALA A 111 16.73 -2.73 15.23
C ALA A 111 17.30 -4.16 15.00
N ARG A 112 16.42 -5.17 14.86
CA ARG A 112 16.82 -6.55 14.51
C ARG A 112 17.19 -6.70 13.03
N TRP A 113 16.63 -5.87 12.16
CA TRP A 113 16.82 -5.88 10.71
C TRP A 113 17.41 -4.55 10.23
N PRO A 114 18.72 -4.29 10.44
CA PRO A 114 19.34 -3.02 10.06
C PRO A 114 19.22 -2.73 8.55
N ASP A 115 19.19 -3.77 7.71
CA ASP A 115 19.04 -3.66 6.26
C ASP A 115 17.58 -3.62 5.78
N ALA A 116 16.60 -3.50 6.69
CA ALA A 116 15.20 -3.31 6.32
C ALA A 116 14.96 -1.87 5.87
N ALA A 117 14.47 -1.71 4.64
CA ALA A 117 13.95 -0.45 4.15
C ALA A 117 12.47 -0.27 4.50
N THR A 118 11.70 -1.36 4.48
CA THR A 118 10.28 -1.34 4.82
C THR A 118 9.97 -2.48 5.78
N LEU A 119 9.13 -2.18 6.78
CA LEU A 119 8.63 -3.15 7.75
C LEU A 119 7.11 -3.04 7.80
N GLY A 120 6.42 -4.17 7.68
CA GLY A 120 4.96 -4.20 7.56
C GLY A 120 4.34 -5.14 8.58
N PRO A 121 3.24 -4.72 9.25
CA PRO A 121 2.59 -5.51 10.27
C PRO A 121 1.77 -6.68 9.70
N LEU A 122 1.35 -7.57 10.58
CA LEU A 122 0.18 -8.41 10.33
C LEU A 122 -1.05 -7.51 10.18
N ILE A 123 -1.71 -7.59 9.03
CA ILE A 123 -2.95 -6.87 8.77
C ILE A 123 -4.12 -7.84 8.88
N ARG A 124 -5.08 -7.52 9.75
CA ARG A 124 -6.36 -8.24 9.83
C ARG A 124 -7.46 -7.52 9.08
N GLU A 125 -8.40 -8.30 8.60
CA GLU A 125 -9.70 -7.85 8.13
C GLU A 125 -10.69 -7.78 9.30
N PRO A 126 -11.83 -7.07 9.16
CA PRO A 126 -12.87 -6.99 10.19
C PRO A 126 -13.45 -8.34 10.63
N ASP A 127 -13.39 -9.36 9.78
CA ASP A 127 -13.81 -10.73 10.09
C ASP A 127 -12.74 -11.56 10.82
N GLY A 128 -11.59 -10.94 11.16
CA GLY A 128 -10.45 -11.57 11.83
C GLY A 128 -9.51 -12.34 10.90
N SER A 129 -9.86 -12.47 9.61
CA SER A 129 -8.99 -13.12 8.63
C SER A 129 -7.74 -12.30 8.33
N VAL A 130 -6.68 -12.96 7.89
CA VAL A 130 -5.41 -12.32 7.56
C VAL A 130 -5.52 -11.67 6.19
N TYR A 131 -5.40 -10.35 6.12
CA TYR A 131 -5.20 -9.64 4.86
C TYR A 131 -3.84 -10.04 4.29
N PRO A 132 -3.73 -10.33 2.99
CA PRO A 132 -2.48 -10.79 2.41
C PRO A 132 -1.51 -9.62 2.18
N SER A 133 -0.99 -9.06 3.28
CA SER A 133 -0.13 -7.87 3.33
C SER A 133 1.33 -8.13 3.03
N ALA A 134 1.76 -9.39 2.96
CA ALA A 134 3.16 -9.75 2.79
C ALA A 134 3.31 -10.90 1.80
N ARG A 135 3.83 -10.59 0.61
CA ARG A 135 3.86 -11.54 -0.51
C ARG A 135 5.21 -11.55 -1.20
N GLN A 136 5.43 -12.60 -1.98
CA GLN A 136 6.53 -12.66 -2.92
C GLN A 136 6.17 -11.78 -4.13
N LEU A 137 7.19 -11.22 -4.80
CA LEU A 137 6.95 -10.42 -6.00
C LEU A 137 6.21 -11.25 -7.06
N PRO A 138 5.24 -10.65 -7.78
CA PRO A 138 4.59 -11.28 -8.90
C PRO A 138 5.65 -11.75 -9.92
N SER A 139 5.78 -13.07 -10.04
CA SER A 139 6.63 -13.70 -11.05
C SER A 139 5.75 -14.11 -12.22
N LEU A 140 6.06 -13.62 -13.42
CA LEU A 140 5.37 -14.04 -14.64
C LEU A 140 5.54 -15.51 -14.94
N ILE A 141 6.68 -16.10 -14.57
CA ILE A 141 6.92 -17.54 -14.68
C ILE A 141 5.97 -18.28 -13.72
N ARG A 142 5.89 -17.88 -12.44
CA ARG A 142 4.98 -18.53 -11.47
C ARG A 142 3.51 -18.28 -11.79
N GLY A 143 3.14 -17.08 -12.21
CA GLY A 143 1.78 -16.72 -12.63
C GLY A 143 1.36 -17.42 -13.91
N GLY A 144 2.25 -17.53 -14.90
CA GLY A 144 2.04 -18.26 -16.14
C GLY A 144 1.93 -19.77 -15.90
N MET A 145 2.84 -20.35 -15.11
CA MET A 145 2.76 -21.77 -14.72
C MET A 145 1.53 -22.05 -13.86
N HIS A 146 1.11 -21.15 -12.97
CA HIS A 146 -0.17 -21.27 -12.27
C HIS A 146 -1.36 -21.25 -13.24
N ALA A 147 -1.36 -20.34 -14.22
CA ALA A 147 -2.45 -20.27 -15.21
C ALA A 147 -2.54 -21.52 -16.09
N VAL A 148 -1.41 -22.13 -16.45
CA VAL A 148 -1.35 -23.35 -17.29
C VAL A 148 -1.59 -24.62 -16.48
N VAL A 149 -0.92 -24.76 -15.33
CA VAL A 149 -0.89 -26.00 -14.55
C VAL A 149 -1.95 -26.01 -13.44
N GLY A 150 -2.37 -24.85 -12.95
CA GLY A 150 -3.33 -24.71 -11.85
C GLY A 150 -4.72 -25.32 -12.10
N PRO A 151 -5.32 -25.18 -13.29
CA PRO A 151 -6.59 -25.83 -13.63
C PRO A 151 -6.49 -27.36 -13.65
N LEU A 152 -5.33 -27.91 -14.03
CA LEU A 152 -5.09 -29.34 -14.21
C LEU A 152 -4.56 -30.02 -12.94
N TRP A 153 -3.83 -29.28 -12.10
CA TRP A 153 -3.26 -29.75 -10.85
C TRP A 153 -3.33 -28.66 -9.79
N ARG A 154 -4.48 -28.64 -9.09
CA ARG A 154 -4.79 -27.61 -8.09
C ARG A 154 -3.72 -27.45 -7.01
N ASN A 155 -2.99 -28.51 -6.62
CA ASN A 155 -2.00 -28.49 -5.53
C ASN A 155 -0.54 -28.53 -5.98
N ASN A 156 -0.26 -28.17 -7.23
CA ASN A 156 1.11 -28.17 -7.74
C ASN A 156 2.03 -27.17 -6.97
N PRO A 157 3.36 -27.39 -6.94
CA PRO A 157 4.30 -26.52 -6.23
C PRO A 157 4.20 -25.04 -6.63
N TRP A 158 3.96 -24.73 -7.90
CA TRP A 158 3.80 -23.35 -8.39
C TRP A 158 2.51 -22.69 -7.91
N SER A 159 1.40 -23.43 -7.90
CA SER A 159 0.12 -22.97 -7.37
C SER A 159 0.15 -22.84 -5.85
N ARG A 160 0.85 -23.73 -5.13
CA ARG A 160 1.07 -23.61 -3.68
C ARG A 160 1.94 -22.40 -3.34
N ALA A 161 3.03 -22.19 -4.08
CA ALA A 161 3.89 -21.02 -3.94
C ALA A 161 3.17 -19.72 -4.32
N TYR A 162 2.25 -19.77 -5.29
CA TYR A 162 1.40 -18.65 -5.70
C TYR A 162 0.33 -18.32 -4.65
N ARG A 163 -0.33 -19.33 -4.08
CA ARG A 163 -1.42 -19.13 -3.10
C ARG A 163 -0.95 -18.86 -1.68
N GLN A 164 0.28 -19.24 -1.33
CA GLN A 164 0.89 -19.02 0.00
C GLN A 164 0.01 -19.46 1.19
N GLU A 165 -0.88 -20.45 0.97
CA GLU A 165 -2.02 -20.79 1.84
C GLU A 165 -1.68 -21.35 3.25
N ARG A 166 -0.41 -21.50 3.64
CA ARG A 166 -0.04 -22.30 4.84
C ARG A 166 1.16 -21.85 5.66
N LEU A 167 1.70 -20.65 5.46
CA LEU A 167 2.75 -20.17 6.36
C LEU A 167 2.09 -19.49 7.56
N ALA A 168 2.29 -20.05 8.75
CA ALA A 168 2.00 -19.34 9.99
C ALA A 168 2.71 -17.97 9.94
N PRO A 169 2.06 -16.88 10.39
CA PRO A 169 2.70 -15.58 10.46
C PRO A 169 4.03 -15.68 11.23
N SER A 170 5.13 -15.37 10.54
CA SER A 170 6.48 -15.38 11.10
C SER A 170 7.23 -14.17 10.58
N GLU A 171 8.07 -13.57 11.44
CA GLU A 171 8.92 -12.44 11.05
C GLU A 171 9.92 -12.90 9.98
N ARG A 172 9.92 -12.26 8.80
CA ARG A 172 10.76 -12.69 7.68
C ARG A 172 10.86 -11.67 6.55
N PRO A 173 11.92 -11.73 5.73
CA PRO A 173 11.98 -11.01 4.47
C PRO A 173 10.89 -11.46 3.49
N VAL A 174 10.35 -10.51 2.73
CA VAL A 174 9.34 -10.70 1.69
C VAL A 174 9.66 -9.89 0.44
N GLY A 175 8.96 -10.17 -0.66
CA GLY A 175 9.19 -9.48 -1.92
C GLY A 175 8.59 -8.07 -1.95
N TRP A 176 7.46 -7.89 -1.27
CA TRP A 176 6.80 -6.60 -1.07
C TRP A 176 5.82 -6.70 0.09
N LEU A 177 5.48 -5.54 0.63
CA LEU A 177 4.51 -5.35 1.70
C LEU A 177 3.39 -4.43 1.21
N SER A 178 2.17 -4.63 1.71
CA SER A 178 1.02 -3.78 1.41
C SER A 178 1.29 -2.35 1.86
N GLY A 179 1.01 -1.39 0.98
CA GLY A 179 1.09 0.04 1.30
C GLY A 179 0.13 0.47 2.42
N ALA A 180 -0.83 -0.36 2.82
CA ALA A 180 -1.81 -0.03 3.85
C ALA A 180 -1.20 0.37 5.21
N CYS A 181 -0.05 -0.19 5.59
CA CYS A 181 0.71 0.23 6.77
C CYS A 181 2.16 -0.24 6.64
N LEU A 182 3.11 0.70 6.66
CA LEU A 182 4.54 0.45 6.55
C LEU A 182 5.31 1.39 7.50
N LEU A 183 6.26 0.85 8.24
CA LEU A 183 7.41 1.61 8.75
C LEU A 183 8.46 1.65 7.64
N VAL A 184 8.95 2.84 7.30
CA VAL A 184 9.83 3.08 6.16
C VAL A 184 11.09 3.79 6.63
N ARG A 185 12.25 3.22 6.27
CA ARG A 185 13.56 3.83 6.47
C ARG A 185 13.75 4.96 5.45
N ARG A 186 13.95 6.18 5.95
CA ARG A 186 14.08 7.38 5.12
C ARG A 186 15.20 7.27 4.08
N ALA A 187 16.40 6.92 4.51
CA ALA A 187 17.56 6.81 3.61
C ALA A 187 17.33 5.84 2.44
N ALA A 188 16.64 4.72 2.68
CA ALA A 188 16.34 3.76 1.63
C ALA A 188 15.24 4.27 0.69
N PHE A 189 14.21 4.94 1.23
CA PHE A 189 13.15 5.56 0.45
C PHE A 189 13.68 6.66 -0.49
N ASP A 190 14.54 7.54 0.04
CA ASP A 190 15.16 8.63 -0.72
C ASP A 190 16.09 8.07 -1.81
N ALA A 191 16.88 7.04 -1.49
CA ALA A 191 17.81 6.41 -2.44
C ALA A 191 17.11 5.80 -3.67
N ILE A 192 15.85 5.39 -3.55
CA ILE A 192 15.07 4.83 -4.67
C ILE A 192 14.10 5.84 -5.30
N GLY A 193 14.11 7.09 -4.82
CA GLY A 193 13.23 8.16 -5.30
C GLY A 193 11.76 8.03 -4.85
N GLY A 194 11.51 7.36 -3.73
CA GLY A 194 10.18 7.20 -3.15
C GLY A 194 9.25 6.26 -3.94
N PHE A 195 7.94 6.54 -3.91
CA PHE A 195 6.97 5.85 -4.77
C PHE A 195 7.10 6.30 -6.22
N ASP A 196 6.83 5.40 -7.17
CA ASP A 196 6.77 5.76 -8.58
C ASP A 196 5.40 6.36 -8.91
N GLU A 197 5.39 7.64 -9.25
CA GLU A 197 4.18 8.45 -9.47
C GLU A 197 3.40 8.06 -10.73
N ARG A 198 3.95 7.19 -11.59
CA ARG A 198 3.21 6.59 -12.71
C ARG A 198 2.06 5.69 -12.22
N TYR A 199 2.14 5.19 -10.98
CA TYR A 199 1.10 4.40 -10.33
C TYR A 199 0.15 5.31 -9.55
N PHE A 200 -0.97 5.68 -10.16
CA PHE A 200 -2.01 6.45 -9.48
C PHE A 200 -2.64 5.67 -8.30
N LEU A 201 -2.95 4.38 -8.53
CA LEU A 201 -3.52 3.48 -7.52
C LEU A 201 -3.23 2.03 -7.91
N TYR A 202 -2.98 1.18 -6.92
CA TYR A 202 -2.57 -0.22 -7.04
C TYR A 202 -1.21 -0.43 -7.70
N MET A 203 -0.50 -1.48 -7.27
CA MET A 203 0.85 -1.88 -7.72
C MET A 203 1.97 -0.90 -7.32
N GLU A 204 1.66 0.27 -6.75
CA GLU A 204 2.65 1.20 -6.22
C GLU A 204 3.47 0.59 -5.08
N ASP A 205 2.84 -0.25 -4.26
CA ASP A 205 3.45 -0.98 -3.15
C ASP A 205 4.28 -2.17 -3.62
N VAL A 206 3.81 -2.90 -4.63
CA VAL A 206 4.55 -3.97 -5.30
C VAL A 206 5.80 -3.40 -6.00
N ASP A 207 5.66 -2.28 -6.69
CA ASP A 207 6.75 -1.58 -7.35
C ASP A 207 7.78 -1.06 -6.34
N LEU A 208 7.32 -0.42 -5.27
CA LEU A 208 8.19 0.02 -4.17
C LEU A 208 9.00 -1.16 -3.62
N GLY A 209 8.34 -2.28 -3.29
CA GLY A 209 9.00 -3.46 -2.74
C GLY A 209 10.04 -4.07 -3.69
N ASP A 210 9.77 -4.08 -4.99
CA ASP A 210 10.74 -4.53 -6.00
C ASP A 210 11.94 -3.58 -6.12
N ARG A 211 11.72 -2.27 -6.17
CA ARG A 211 12.81 -1.28 -6.24
C ARG A 211 13.68 -1.29 -4.98
N VAL A 212 13.05 -1.41 -3.81
CA VAL A 212 13.74 -1.66 -2.52
C VAL A 212 14.66 -2.89 -2.64
N GLY A 213 14.12 -4.02 -3.10
CA GLY A 213 14.90 -5.26 -3.25
C GLY A 213 16.04 -5.14 -4.27
N ARG A 214 15.83 -4.44 -5.38
CA ARG A 214 16.88 -4.19 -6.40
C ARG A 214 17.98 -3.26 -5.91
N ALA A 215 17.68 -2.38 -4.98
CA ALA A 215 18.65 -1.51 -4.32
C ALA A 215 19.43 -2.23 -3.20
N GLY A 216 19.17 -3.53 -2.95
CA GLY A 216 19.86 -4.34 -1.95
C GLY A 216 19.25 -4.31 -0.56
N TRP A 217 18.14 -3.60 -0.37
CA TRP A 217 17.44 -3.50 0.89
C TRP A 217 16.38 -4.61 1.07
N LEU A 218 15.93 -4.82 2.30
CA LEU A 218 14.91 -5.81 2.63
C LEU A 218 13.53 -5.17 2.87
N ASN A 219 12.48 -5.87 2.44
CA ASN A 219 11.12 -5.69 2.94
C ASN A 219 10.87 -6.77 3.99
N VAL A 220 10.53 -6.40 5.23
CA VAL A 220 10.40 -7.36 6.35
C VAL A 220 8.96 -7.39 6.86
N TYR A 221 8.36 -8.57 6.86
CA TYR A 221 7.07 -8.81 7.49
C TYR A 221 7.26 -9.02 9.00
N VAL A 222 6.50 -8.29 9.82
CA VAL A 222 6.63 -8.26 11.28
C VAL A 222 5.26 -8.57 11.92
N PRO A 223 4.90 -9.85 12.11
CA PRO A 223 3.58 -10.22 12.61
C PRO A 223 3.37 -9.97 14.10
N ALA A 224 4.43 -9.60 14.84
CA ALA A 224 4.31 -9.11 16.22
C ALA A 224 3.63 -7.74 16.28
N ALA A 225 3.74 -6.94 15.22
CA ALA A 225 2.93 -5.75 15.02
C ALA A 225 1.62 -6.15 14.34
N GLU A 226 0.49 -5.77 14.91
CA GLU A 226 -0.83 -6.08 14.36
C GLU A 226 -1.66 -4.82 14.16
N VAL A 227 -2.33 -4.72 13.01
CA VAL A 227 -3.29 -3.65 12.71
C VAL A 227 -4.54 -4.22 12.05
N LEU A 228 -5.66 -3.53 12.22
CA LEU A 228 -6.93 -3.86 11.57
C LEU A 228 -7.16 -2.90 10.39
N HIS A 229 -7.41 -3.41 9.19
CA HIS A 229 -7.68 -2.59 8.01
C HIS A 229 -9.16 -2.70 7.63
N GLN A 230 -9.95 -1.69 7.97
CA GLN A 230 -11.37 -1.64 7.63
C GLN A 230 -11.52 -1.14 6.20
N LYS A 231 -11.23 -1.98 5.19
CA LYS A 231 -11.31 -1.67 3.74
C LYS A 231 -12.35 -0.59 3.44
N GLY A 232 -11.87 0.64 3.34
CA GLY A 232 -12.66 1.85 3.48
C GLY A 232 -13.44 2.24 2.24
N HIS A 233 -14.28 3.25 2.45
CA HIS A 233 -15.28 3.78 1.53
C HIS A 233 -14.70 4.37 0.22
N ALA A 234 -13.43 4.80 0.21
CA ALA A 234 -12.81 5.51 -0.92
C ALA A 234 -12.76 4.66 -2.21
N THR A 235 -12.48 3.35 -2.07
CA THR A 235 -12.49 2.42 -3.20
C THR A 235 -13.89 2.13 -3.77
N GLY A 236 -14.95 2.50 -3.05
CA GLY A 236 -16.34 2.22 -3.42
C GLY A 236 -17.00 3.30 -4.30
N LYS A 237 -16.47 4.53 -4.34
CA LYS A 237 -17.13 5.67 -5.02
C LYS A 237 -17.11 5.57 -6.55
N ASP A 238 -16.02 5.05 -7.14
CA ASP A 238 -15.95 4.74 -8.58
C ASP A 238 -15.22 3.42 -8.86
N PRO A 239 -15.92 2.28 -8.76
CA PRO A 239 -15.32 0.97 -9.03
C PRO A 239 -14.79 0.83 -10.47
N ALA A 240 -15.34 1.57 -11.43
CA ALA A 240 -14.92 1.49 -12.83
C ALA A 240 -13.59 2.22 -13.05
N ALA A 241 -13.44 3.42 -12.49
CA ALA A 241 -12.17 4.15 -12.51
C ALA A 241 -11.08 3.40 -11.73
N ASN A 242 -11.40 2.85 -10.56
CA ASN A 242 -10.45 2.06 -9.76
C ASN A 242 -9.98 0.81 -10.52
N LEU A 243 -10.89 0.11 -11.20
CA LEU A 243 -10.51 -1.03 -12.03
C LEU A 243 -9.65 -0.63 -13.24
N ALA A 244 -9.96 0.50 -13.89
CA ALA A 244 -9.16 1.02 -14.99
C ALA A 244 -7.75 1.44 -14.53
N ALA A 245 -7.65 2.08 -13.36
CA ALA A 245 -6.38 2.40 -12.71
C ALA A 245 -5.59 1.12 -12.41
N HIS A 246 -6.22 0.10 -11.82
CA HIS A 246 -5.59 -1.19 -11.53
C HIS A 246 -4.98 -1.84 -12.78
N HIS A 247 -5.71 -1.88 -13.89
CA HIS A 247 -5.20 -2.43 -15.15
C HIS A 247 -4.07 -1.59 -15.76
N ARG A 248 -4.16 -0.26 -15.67
CA ARG A 248 -3.09 0.65 -16.12
C ARG A 248 -1.81 0.45 -15.32
N SER A 249 -1.92 0.39 -14.00
CA SER A 249 -0.82 0.12 -13.08
C SER A 249 -0.20 -1.26 -13.32
N THR A 250 -1.04 -2.30 -13.49
CA THR A 250 -0.57 -3.64 -13.84
C THR A 250 0.20 -3.63 -15.16
N TYR A 251 -0.30 -2.94 -16.18
CA TYR A 251 0.41 -2.81 -17.45
C TYR A 251 1.77 -2.12 -17.28
N THR A 252 1.83 -1.01 -16.54
CA THR A 252 3.07 -0.26 -16.26
C THR A 252 4.11 -1.17 -15.62
N TYR A 253 3.75 -1.85 -14.54
CA TYR A 253 4.60 -2.81 -13.84
C TYR A 253 5.16 -3.92 -14.74
N LEU A 254 4.32 -4.47 -15.63
CA LEU A 254 4.72 -5.50 -16.59
C LEU A 254 5.62 -4.94 -17.69
N ALA A 255 5.29 -3.76 -18.22
CA ALA A 255 6.03 -3.11 -19.29
C ALA A 255 7.48 -2.82 -18.87
N ASP A 256 7.69 -2.35 -17.64
CA ASP A 256 9.01 -2.03 -17.09
C ASP A 256 9.91 -3.27 -16.94
N ARG A 257 9.33 -4.47 -16.81
CA ARG A 257 10.07 -5.75 -16.75
C ARG A 257 10.33 -6.37 -18.11
N HIS A 258 9.70 -5.83 -19.14
CA HIS A 258 9.86 -6.25 -20.52
C HIS A 258 10.37 -5.10 -21.38
N THR A 259 11.40 -4.41 -20.89
CA THR A 259 12.15 -3.43 -21.67
C THR A 259 12.87 -4.11 -22.85
N GLY A 260 13.09 -3.37 -23.94
CA GLY A 260 13.67 -3.87 -25.19
C GLY A 260 12.70 -3.82 -26.38
N TRP A 261 13.19 -3.43 -27.55
CA TRP A 261 12.36 -3.25 -28.74
C TRP A 261 11.76 -4.58 -29.22
N TRP A 262 12.50 -5.69 -29.10
CA TRP A 262 12.03 -7.03 -29.47
C TRP A 262 10.89 -7.56 -28.59
N ARG A 263 10.70 -7.00 -27.39
CA ARG A 263 9.56 -7.31 -26.50
C ARG A 263 8.35 -6.41 -26.74
N ALA A 264 8.41 -5.49 -27.72
CA ALA A 264 7.29 -4.61 -28.05
C ALA A 264 6.00 -5.35 -28.43
N PRO A 265 6.04 -6.46 -29.20
CA PRO A 265 4.83 -7.24 -29.49
C PRO A 265 4.19 -7.79 -28.20
N LEU A 266 5.00 -8.34 -27.28
CA LEU A 266 4.52 -8.84 -25.98
C LEU A 266 3.84 -7.74 -25.16
N ARG A 267 4.46 -6.54 -25.08
CA ARG A 267 3.86 -5.38 -24.39
C ARG A 267 2.54 -4.96 -25.06
N ALA A 268 2.48 -4.96 -26.40
CA ALA A 268 1.25 -4.64 -27.12
C ALA A 268 0.14 -5.66 -26.83
N THR A 269 0.46 -6.96 -26.80
CA THR A 269 -0.47 -8.02 -26.44
C THR A 269 -0.97 -7.86 -25.00
N MET A 270 -0.08 -7.61 -24.04
CA MET A 270 -0.46 -7.35 -22.63
C MET A 270 -1.40 -6.15 -22.51
N ARG A 271 -1.08 -5.04 -23.21
CA ARG A 271 -1.92 -3.84 -23.25
C ARG A 271 -3.32 -4.16 -23.78
N GLY A 272 -3.39 -4.85 -24.92
CA GLY A 272 -4.66 -5.25 -25.55
C GLY A 272 -5.50 -6.14 -24.63
N ALA A 273 -4.89 -7.17 -24.05
CA ALA A 273 -5.58 -8.10 -23.16
C ALA A 273 -6.14 -7.40 -21.90
N LEU A 274 -5.35 -6.53 -21.26
CA LEU A 274 -5.80 -5.76 -20.09
C LEU A 274 -6.89 -4.75 -20.46
N ALA A 275 -6.80 -4.10 -21.62
CA ALA A 275 -7.82 -3.17 -22.10
C ALA A 275 -9.17 -3.87 -22.34
N VAL A 276 -9.14 -5.03 -23.02
CA VAL A 276 -10.35 -5.86 -23.24
C VAL A 276 -10.94 -6.30 -21.91
N ARG A 277 -10.12 -6.81 -20.99
CA ARG A 277 -10.58 -7.23 -19.65
C ARG A 277 -11.21 -6.06 -18.88
N SER A 278 -10.59 -4.89 -18.90
CA SER A 278 -11.13 -3.67 -18.30
C SER A 278 -12.50 -3.32 -18.87
N HIS A 279 -12.61 -3.29 -20.19
CA HIS A 279 -13.86 -2.96 -20.88
C HIS A 279 -14.98 -3.95 -20.54
N LEU A 280 -14.69 -5.25 -20.58
CA LEU A 280 -15.66 -6.30 -20.23
C LEU A 280 -16.12 -6.21 -18.77
N ALA A 281 -15.20 -5.98 -17.84
CA ALA A 281 -15.52 -5.88 -16.42
C ALA A 281 -16.33 -4.63 -16.10
N VAL A 282 -16.00 -3.47 -16.67
CA VAL A 282 -16.81 -2.24 -16.55
C VAL A 282 -18.20 -2.43 -17.16
N ARG A 283 -18.29 -3.06 -18.34
CA ARG A 283 -19.58 -3.36 -18.99
C ARG A 283 -20.44 -4.29 -18.14
N ASN A 284 -19.85 -5.32 -17.55
CA ASN A 284 -20.55 -6.27 -16.68
C ASN A 284 -21.01 -5.62 -15.36
N ALA A 285 -20.19 -4.75 -14.76
CA ALA A 285 -20.55 -4.00 -13.57
C ALA A 285 -21.72 -3.04 -13.85
N ARG A 286 -21.68 -2.29 -14.96
CA ARG A 286 -22.79 -1.43 -15.41
C ARG A 286 -24.08 -2.22 -15.64
N ARG A 287 -23.99 -3.39 -16.29
CA ARG A 287 -25.15 -4.28 -16.53
C ARG A 287 -25.78 -4.81 -15.24
N LYS A 288 -24.97 -5.10 -14.20
CA LYS A 288 -25.48 -5.53 -12.89
C LYS A 288 -26.20 -4.38 -12.17
N LEU A 289 -25.66 -3.16 -12.24
CA LEU A 289 -26.30 -1.97 -11.67
C LEU A 289 -27.65 -1.65 -12.34
N THR A 290 -27.75 -1.82 -13.66
CA THR A 290 -29.02 -1.61 -14.39
C THR A 290 -30.07 -2.70 -14.15
N ARG A 291 -29.65 -3.90 -13.73
CA ARG A 291 -30.56 -5.04 -13.43
C ARG A 291 -30.97 -5.12 -11.96
N GLY A 292 -30.34 -4.32 -11.09
CA GLY A 292 -30.56 -4.31 -9.63
C GLY A 292 -31.35 -3.11 -9.11
N ARG A 293 -32.00 -2.32 -9.99
CA ARG A 293 -33.01 -1.34 -9.56
C ARG A 293 -34.39 -2.01 -9.61
N PRO A 294 -35.19 -1.99 -8.52
CA PRO A 294 -36.61 -2.31 -8.62
C PRO A 294 -37.33 -1.33 -9.56
#